data_AF-A0A0N7M0N2-F1
#
_entry.id   AF-A0A0N7M0N2-F1
#
_cell.length_a   1.000
_cell.length_b   1.000
_cell.length_c   1.000
_cell.angle_alpha   90.00
_cell.angle_beta   90.00
_cell.angle_gamma   90.00
#
_symmetry.space_group_name_H-M   'P 1'
#
loop_
_entity.id
_entity.type
_entity.pdbx_description
1 polymer ?
#
loop_
_entity_poly.entity_id
_entity_poly.type
_entity_poly.pdbx_seq_one_letter_code
_entity_poly.pdbx_strand_id
1 'polypeptide(L)'
;MHHHDDAADLQVLAAQFIDGFVQAKDKTFYLKLAGVPFERPGKGGAKALKLVDVELTTDWQVGTASPSFGSRELSYLPFPGEMVRERTNMSLVYVSMDEKASLDLRDFLAQKKRVIDQ
;
A
#
# COMPACT_ATOMS: atom_id res chain seq x y z
N MET A 1 23.27 1.84 -2.00
CA MET A 1 22.63 3.18 -1.93
C MET A 1 21.37 3.28 -2.79
N HIS A 2 21.27 2.64 -3.97
CA HIS A 2 20.09 2.74 -4.85
C HIS A 2 18.74 2.27 -4.27
N HIS A 3 18.69 1.19 -3.48
CA HIS A 3 17.42 0.69 -2.93
C HIS A 3 16.73 1.62 -1.93
N HIS A 4 17.48 2.52 -1.28
CA HIS A 4 16.90 3.44 -0.29
C HIS A 4 16.16 4.59 -0.98
N ASP A 5 16.66 5.05 -2.14
CA ASP A 5 16.00 6.06 -2.97
C ASP A 5 14.68 5.54 -3.52
N ASP A 6 14.67 4.32 -4.08
CA ASP A 6 13.45 3.75 -4.68
C ASP A 6 12.30 3.61 -3.69
N ALA A 7 12.60 3.23 -2.44
CA ALA A 7 11.60 3.10 -1.39
C ALA A 7 11.06 4.46 -0.93
N ALA A 8 11.95 5.46 -0.84
CA ALA A 8 11.57 6.83 -0.49
C ALA A 8 10.70 7.47 -1.59
N ASP A 9 11.08 7.31 -2.86
CA ASP A 9 10.32 7.77 -4.02
C ASP A 9 8.92 7.13 -4.05
N LEU A 10 8.85 5.81 -3.83
CA LEU A 10 7.59 5.08 -3.79
C LEU A 10 6.68 5.58 -2.65
N GLN A 11 7.27 5.92 -1.50
CA GLN A 11 6.53 6.49 -0.38
C GLN A 11 5.95 7.87 -0.72
N VAL A 12 6.73 8.73 -1.39
CA VAL A 12 6.25 10.04 -1.86
C VAL A 12 5.14 9.86 -2.89
N LEU A 13 5.31 8.95 -3.86
CA LEU A 13 4.32 8.66 -4.90
C LEU A 13 3.01 8.13 -4.29
N ALA A 14 3.10 7.22 -3.31
CA ALA A 14 1.94 6.70 -2.61
C ALA A 14 1.19 7.80 -1.85
N ALA A 15 1.90 8.71 -1.16
CA ALA A 15 1.29 9.84 -0.49
C ALA A 15 0.54 10.76 -1.47
N GLN A 16 1.18 11.13 -2.59
CA GLN A 16 0.52 11.95 -3.63
C GLN A 16 -0.69 11.26 -4.26
N PHE A 17 -0.61 9.94 -4.46
CA PHE A 17 -1.74 9.17 -4.96
C PHE A 17 -2.92 9.23 -3.99
N ILE A 18 -2.67 9.02 -2.69
CA ILE A 18 -3.69 9.06 -1.64
C ILE A 18 -4.32 10.45 -1.58
N ASP A 19 -3.51 11.50 -1.55
CA ASP A 19 -3.99 12.90 -1.53
C ASP A 19 -4.90 13.18 -2.73
N GLY A 20 -4.45 12.81 -3.94
CA GLY A 20 -5.22 12.97 -5.17
C GLY A 20 -6.51 12.15 -5.14
N PHE A 21 -6.46 10.91 -4.65
CA PHE A 21 -7.64 10.06 -4.50
C PHE A 21 -8.65 10.69 -3.54
N VAL A 22 -8.21 11.15 -2.36
CA VAL A 22 -9.07 11.78 -1.34
C VAL A 22 -9.71 13.08 -1.87
N GLN A 23 -9.00 13.85 -2.70
CA GLN A 23 -9.51 15.10 -3.28
C GLN A 23 -10.36 14.92 -4.55
N ALA A 24 -10.22 13.81 -5.26
CA ALA A 24 -10.92 13.58 -6.54
C ALA A 24 -12.44 13.67 -6.40
N LYS A 25 -13.10 14.45 -7.25
CA LYS A 25 -14.59 14.53 -7.27
C LYS A 25 -15.24 13.20 -7.66
N ASP A 26 -14.57 12.47 -8.56
CA ASP A 26 -14.97 11.14 -8.98
C ASP A 26 -13.85 10.14 -8.69
N LYS A 27 -14.04 9.34 -7.64
CA LYS A 27 -13.06 8.34 -7.19
C LYS A 27 -12.85 7.24 -8.23
N THR A 28 -13.93 6.83 -8.90
CA THR A 28 -13.88 5.74 -9.88
C THR A 28 -13.08 6.15 -11.11
N PHE A 29 -13.33 7.34 -11.67
CA PHE A 29 -12.55 7.83 -12.80
C PHE A 29 -11.10 8.15 -12.43
N TYR A 30 -10.84 8.61 -11.21
CA TYR A 30 -9.46 8.77 -10.72
C TYR A 30 -8.70 7.43 -10.75
N LEU A 31 -9.30 6.35 -10.23
CA LEU A 31 -8.70 5.01 -10.28
C LEU A 31 -8.48 4.52 -11.72
N LYS A 32 -9.45 4.77 -12.62
CA LYS A 32 -9.30 4.44 -14.05
C LYS A 32 -8.15 5.21 -14.70
N LEU A 33 -8.04 6.52 -14.45
CA LEU A 33 -6.95 7.36 -14.95
C LEU A 33 -5.60 6.89 -14.41
N ALA A 34 -5.57 6.48 -13.14
CA ALA A 34 -4.42 5.87 -12.52
C ALA A 34 -4.09 4.46 -13.05
N GLY A 35 -4.90 3.88 -13.93
CA GLY A 35 -4.67 2.54 -14.48
C GLY A 35 -4.88 1.42 -13.48
N VAL A 36 -5.66 1.66 -12.42
CA VAL A 36 -6.02 0.62 -11.46
C VAL A 36 -6.94 -0.40 -12.16
N PRO A 37 -6.60 -1.69 -12.17
CA PRO A 37 -7.45 -2.71 -12.78
C PRO A 37 -8.69 -2.94 -11.91
N PHE A 38 -9.88 -2.81 -12.51
CA PHE A 38 -11.15 -3.12 -11.83
C PHE A 38 -11.46 -4.62 -11.83
N GLU A 39 -10.76 -5.36 -12.69
CA GLU A 39 -10.81 -6.82 -12.76
C GLU A 39 -9.37 -7.34 -12.79
N ARG A 40 -9.09 -8.40 -12.04
CA ARG A 40 -7.76 -9.03 -12.04
C ARG A 40 -7.81 -10.55 -11.99
N PRO A 41 -6.71 -11.23 -12.32
CA PRO A 41 -6.61 -12.67 -12.18
C PRO A 41 -6.76 -13.12 -10.73
N GLY A 42 -7.43 -14.26 -10.57
CA GLY A 42 -7.72 -14.90 -9.29
C GLY A 42 -7.94 -16.40 -9.46
N LYS A 43 -8.39 -17.09 -8.40
CA LYS A 43 -8.68 -18.54 -8.44
C LYS A 43 -9.70 -18.94 -9.51
N GLY A 44 -10.68 -18.07 -9.78
CA GLY A 44 -11.71 -18.28 -10.81
C GLY A 44 -11.29 -17.90 -12.24
N GLY A 45 -10.01 -17.58 -12.49
CA GLY A 45 -9.49 -17.21 -13.80
C GLY A 45 -9.06 -15.74 -13.94
N ALA A 46 -8.72 -15.32 -15.16
CA ALA A 46 -8.02 -14.07 -15.45
C ALA A 46 -8.76 -12.77 -15.07
N LYS A 47 -10.07 -12.82 -14.84
CA LYS A 47 -10.93 -11.67 -14.50
C LYS A 47 -11.89 -11.95 -13.33
N ALA A 48 -11.53 -12.92 -12.49
CA ALA A 48 -12.38 -13.41 -11.42
C ALA A 48 -12.59 -12.38 -10.31
N LEU A 49 -11.50 -11.70 -9.92
CA LEU A 49 -11.50 -10.72 -8.85
C LEU A 49 -12.01 -9.37 -9.34
N LYS A 50 -13.01 -8.81 -8.68
CA LYS A 50 -13.59 -7.48 -8.95
C LYS A 50 -13.20 -6.52 -7.83
N LEU A 51 -12.73 -5.33 -8.19
CA LEU A 51 -12.49 -4.25 -7.24
C LEU A 51 -13.83 -3.79 -6.66
N VAL A 52 -13.97 -3.88 -5.34
CA VAL A 52 -15.21 -3.49 -4.63
C VAL A 52 -14.99 -2.34 -3.68
N ASP A 53 -13.86 -2.31 -2.97
CA ASP A 53 -13.56 -1.25 -2.01
C ASP A 53 -12.14 -0.70 -2.21
N VAL A 54 -11.95 0.54 -1.78
CA VAL A 54 -10.65 1.15 -1.50
C VAL A 54 -10.61 1.46 -0.02
N GLU A 55 -9.65 0.87 0.67
CA GLU A 55 -9.47 1.04 2.12
C GLU A 55 -8.35 2.04 2.38
N LEU A 56 -8.58 2.99 3.28
CA LEU A 56 -7.53 3.86 3.83
C LEU A 56 -7.38 3.56 5.31
N THR A 57 -6.15 3.33 5.75
CA THR A 57 -5.82 3.18 7.17
C THR A 57 -4.85 4.25 7.60
N THR A 58 -5.05 4.77 8.80
CA THR A 58 -4.11 5.70 9.42
C THR A 58 -3.38 4.98 10.54
N ASP A 59 -2.06 4.95 10.43
CA ASP A 59 -1.17 4.21 11.32
C ASP A 59 -0.15 5.16 11.96
N TRP A 60 0.19 4.90 13.23
CA TRP A 60 1.29 5.58 13.93
C TRP A 60 2.27 4.53 14.43
N GLN A 61 3.51 4.61 13.96
CA GLN A 61 4.56 3.74 14.47
C GLN A 61 5.14 4.32 15.76
N VAL A 62 4.94 3.61 16.87
CA VAL A 62 5.33 4.08 18.22
C VAL A 62 6.68 3.52 18.70
N GLY A 63 7.28 2.59 17.95
CA GLY A 63 8.57 1.99 18.31
C GLY A 63 8.97 0.83 17.39
N THR A 64 10.09 0.21 17.72
CA THR A 64 10.58 -1.03 17.08
C THR A 64 10.82 -2.11 18.12
N ALA A 65 10.71 -3.37 17.69
CA ALA A 65 11.09 -4.53 18.49
C ALA A 65 12.09 -5.36 17.71
N SER A 66 13.16 -5.80 18.36
CA SER A 66 14.19 -6.67 17.76
C SER A 66 14.40 -7.92 18.61
N PRO A 67 14.67 -9.09 18.00
CA PRO A 67 14.98 -10.31 18.75
C PRO A 67 16.22 -10.12 19.63
N SER A 68 16.12 -10.48 20.91
CA SER A 68 17.28 -10.49 21.79
C SER A 68 18.17 -11.70 21.46
N PHE A 69 19.48 -11.49 21.34
CA PHE A 69 20.41 -12.57 21.04
C PHE A 69 20.47 -13.57 22.21
N GLY A 70 20.08 -14.82 21.96
CA GLY A 70 20.16 -15.90 22.95
C GLY A 70 19.01 -15.97 23.96
N SER A 71 17.95 -15.17 23.82
CA SER A 71 16.74 -15.28 24.65
C SER A 71 15.46 -15.26 23.81
N ARG A 72 14.32 -15.69 24.38
CA ARG A 72 12.99 -15.62 23.74
C ARG A 72 12.30 -14.28 23.94
N GLU A 73 13.05 -13.26 24.36
CA GLU A 73 12.53 -11.92 24.66
C GLU A 73 12.78 -10.96 23.49
N LEU A 74 12.00 -9.88 23.46
CA LEU A 74 12.12 -8.80 22.48
C LEU A 74 12.73 -7.58 23.16
N SER A 75 13.74 -6.99 22.51
CA SER A 75 14.23 -5.66 22.86
C SER A 75 13.32 -4.61 22.23
N TYR A 76 12.56 -3.89 23.07
CA TYR A 76 11.64 -2.84 22.63
C TYR A 76 12.30 -1.46 22.71
N LEU A 77 12.24 -0.71 21.61
CA LEU A 77 12.78 0.63 21.46
C LEU A 77 11.63 1.59 21.08
N PRO A 78 11.01 2.28 22.05
CA PRO A 78 9.99 3.27 21.75
C PRO A 78 10.61 4.44 20.99
N PHE A 79 9.84 5.00 20.06
CA PHE A 79 10.24 6.24 19.40
C PHE A 79 9.97 7.44 20.30
N PRO A 80 10.84 8.47 20.28
CA PRO A 80 10.50 9.77 20.83
C PRO A 80 9.17 10.28 20.25
N GLY A 81 8.35 10.95 21.06
CA GLY A 81 7.02 11.41 20.63
C GLY A 81 7.06 12.26 19.34
N GLU A 82 8.08 13.09 19.18
CA GLU A 82 8.29 13.92 17.98
C GLU A 82 8.60 13.10 16.71
N MET A 83 9.03 11.85 16.86
CA MET A 83 9.32 10.93 15.76
C MET A 83 8.12 10.04 15.40
N VAL A 84 7.07 10.00 16.23
CA VAL A 84 5.83 9.28 15.92
C VAL A 84 5.04 10.09 14.91
N ARG A 85 5.09 9.65 13.65
CA ARG A 85 4.40 10.33 12.55
C ARG A 85 3.24 9.49 12.06
N GLU A 86 2.19 10.21 11.66
CA GLU A 86 1.06 9.63 10.96
C GLU A 86 1.51 9.06 9.61
N ARG A 87 1.04 7.85 9.30
CA ARG A 87 1.21 7.19 8.02
C ARG A 87 -0.14 6.75 7.52
N THR A 88 -0.59 7.36 6.44
CA THR A 88 -1.76 6.87 5.70
C THR A 88 -1.32 5.77 4.75
N ASN A 89 -1.98 4.62 4.81
CA ASN A 89 -1.84 3.53 3.86
C ASN A 89 -3.15 3.37 3.08
N MET A 90 -3.05 2.72 1.92
CA MET A 90 -4.21 2.47 1.07
C MET A 90 -4.13 1.06 0.50
N SER A 91 -5.26 0.38 0.44
CA SER A 91 -5.41 -0.94 -0.14
C SER A 91 -6.59 -1.01 -1.11
N LEU A 92 -6.41 -1.73 -2.21
CA LEU A 92 -7.44 -2.04 -3.19
C LEU A 92 -8.03 -3.42 -2.88
N VAL A 93 -9.31 -3.47 -2.54
CA VAL A 93 -9.97 -4.69 -2.08
C VAL A 93 -10.73 -5.34 -3.24
N TYR A 94 -10.32 -6.55 -3.56
CA TYR A 94 -10.93 -7.36 -4.61
C TYR A 94 -11.67 -8.55 -4.04
N VAL A 95 -12.80 -8.89 -4.64
CA VAL A 95 -13.58 -10.08 -4.29
C VAL A 95 -13.98 -10.87 -5.52
N SER A 96 -14.13 -12.17 -5.32
CA SER A 96 -14.87 -13.09 -6.19
C SER A 96 -15.75 -13.98 -5.31
N MET A 97 -16.41 -14.98 -5.89
CA MET A 97 -17.21 -15.94 -5.12
C MET A 97 -16.37 -16.74 -4.11
N ASP A 98 -15.09 -17.00 -4.41
CA ASP A 98 -14.26 -17.96 -3.66
C ASP A 98 -13.05 -17.33 -2.96
N GLU A 99 -12.84 -16.01 -3.12
CA GLU A 99 -11.70 -15.32 -2.54
C GLU A 99 -11.93 -13.81 -2.35
N LYS A 100 -11.33 -13.28 -1.28
CA LYS A 100 -11.09 -11.87 -1.05
C LYS A 100 -9.58 -11.64 -1.05
N ALA A 101 -9.13 -10.64 -1.79
CA ALA A 101 -7.72 -10.28 -1.90
C ALA A 101 -7.57 -8.77 -1.70
N SER A 102 -6.56 -8.37 -0.93
CA SER A 102 -6.15 -6.97 -0.79
C SER A 102 -4.87 -6.74 -1.57
N LEU A 103 -4.77 -5.63 -2.29
CA LEU A 103 -3.56 -5.16 -2.94
C LEU A 103 -3.12 -3.84 -2.32
N ASP A 104 -1.96 -3.84 -1.68
CA ASP A 104 -1.37 -2.63 -1.14
C ASP A 104 -1.03 -1.64 -2.27
N LEU A 105 -1.29 -0.35 -2.04
CA LEU A 105 -1.04 0.71 -3.01
C LEU A 105 0.44 0.77 -3.43
N ARG A 106 1.38 0.56 -2.50
CA ARG A 106 2.81 0.62 -2.78
C ARG A 106 3.22 -0.51 -3.71
N ASP A 107 2.67 -1.71 -3.51
CA ASP A 107 2.91 -2.84 -4.40
C ASP A 107 2.38 -2.57 -5.81
N PHE A 108 1.17 -2.00 -5.92
CA PHE A 108 0.60 -1.59 -7.20
C PHE A 108 1.48 -0.54 -7.91
N LEU A 109 1.91 0.50 -7.20
CA LEU A 109 2.74 1.56 -7.74
C LEU A 109 4.15 1.07 -8.11
N ALA A 110 4.74 0.18 -7.33
CA ALA A 110 6.03 -0.43 -7.63
C ALA A 110 5.98 -1.27 -8.92
N GLN A 111 4.90 -2.04 -9.12
CA GLN A 111 4.69 -2.77 -10.37
C GLN A 111 4.53 -1.81 -11.55
N LYS A 112 3.80 -0.70 -11.37
CA LYS A 112 3.58 0.29 -12.43
C LYS A 112 4.84 1.09 -12.78
N LYS A 113 5.65 1.50 -11.79
CA LYS A 113 6.93 2.22 -12.01
C LYS A 113 7.87 1.39 -12.89
N ARG A 114 7.99 0.08 -12.62
CA ARG A 114 8.79 -0.85 -13.45
C ARG A 114 8.33 -0.92 -14.90
N VAL A 115 7.04 -0.74 -15.17
CA VAL A 115 6.50 -0.76 -16.55
C VAL A 115 6.73 0.58 -17.27
N ILE A 116 6.77 1.69 -16.54
CA ILE A 116 6.98 3.04 -17.11
C ILE A 116 8.46 3.31 -17.39
N ASP A 117 9.35 2.82 -16.53
CA ASP A 117 10.79 3.04 -16.65
C ASP A 117 11.48 2.06 -17.65
N GLN A 118 10.70 1.17 -18.29
CA GLN A 118 11.14 0.23 -19.34
C GLN A 118 10.81 0.77 -20.74
#